data_AF-A0A9P7G9A1-F1
#
_entry.id   AF-A0A9P7G9A1-F1
#
_cell.length_a   1.000
_cell.length_b   1.000
_cell.length_c   1.000
_cell.angle_alpha   90.00
_cell.angle_beta   90.00
_cell.angle_gamma   90.00
#
_symmetry.space_group_name_H-M   'P 1'
#
loop_
_entity.id
_entity.type
_entity.pdbx_description
1 polymer ?
#
loop_
_entity_poly.entity_id
_entity_poly.type
_entity_poly.pdbx_seq_one_letter_code
_entity_poly.pdbx_strand_id
1 'polypeptide(L)'
;MSIKGQCCTAGSRIFVQEGIYDTFLTKFTAAAKALASATGDPFVKETQHGPLVSQTQFDRVMSYIRSGKEEGAKVHIGGERHGQEGFFIQPTIFTDVKPEMKIIQEEIFGPVAALIKFKTEEDVIESANDTVYGLACHVFSENLSRALRVAHALEAGSAWVNCAQTTDKAVPFGGYKQSGFGRELGEYALETYVFFMSGT
;
A
#
# COMPACT_ATOMS: atom_id res chain seq x y z
N MET A 1 -7.14 0.81 5.27
CA MET A 1 -6.78 0.89 3.84
C MET A 1 -7.94 1.54 3.10
N SER A 2 -7.67 2.62 2.35
CA SER A 2 -8.68 3.28 1.52
C SER A 2 -9.07 2.39 0.32
N ILE A 3 -10.29 2.54 -0.20
CA ILE A 3 -10.78 1.88 -1.45
C ILE A 3 -10.59 0.35 -1.45
N LYS A 4 -10.73 -0.32 -0.30
CA LYS A 4 -10.54 -1.77 -0.16
C LYS A 4 -9.16 -2.29 -0.61
N GLY A 5 -8.15 -1.43 -0.62
CA GLY A 5 -6.82 -1.78 -1.14
C GLY A 5 -6.72 -1.86 -2.67
N GLN A 6 -7.80 -1.55 -3.40
CA GLN A 6 -7.80 -1.38 -4.86
C GLN A 6 -7.29 0.02 -5.21
N CYS A 7 -6.03 0.28 -4.87
CA CYS A 7 -5.37 1.54 -5.10
C CYS A 7 -3.89 1.28 -5.37
N CYS A 8 -3.38 1.83 -6.47
CA CYS A 8 -1.98 1.63 -6.89
C CYS A 8 -0.96 2.20 -5.87
N THR A 9 -1.38 3.16 -5.03
CA THR A 9 -0.55 3.74 -3.95
C THR A 9 -0.90 3.18 -2.57
N ALA A 10 -1.60 2.04 -2.51
CA ALA A 10 -1.88 1.41 -1.23
C ALA A 10 -0.58 1.07 -0.49
N GLY A 11 -0.49 1.43 0.79
CA GLY A 11 0.59 1.01 1.69
C GLY A 11 0.49 -0.48 2.02
N SER A 12 0.79 -1.35 1.05
CA SER A 12 0.73 -2.81 1.16
C SER A 12 1.83 -3.39 2.05
N ARG A 13 3.04 -2.79 1.99
CA ARG A 13 4.16 -3.08 2.89
C ARG A 13 4.24 -2.00 3.98
N ILE A 14 4.04 -2.38 5.23
CA ILE A 14 4.06 -1.48 6.38
C ILE A 14 5.27 -1.80 7.23
N PHE A 15 6.30 -0.95 7.13
CA PHE A 15 7.51 -1.06 7.93
C PHE A 15 7.33 -0.35 9.27
N VAL A 16 7.61 -1.06 10.36
CA VAL A 16 7.44 -0.55 11.73
C VAL A 16 8.71 -0.78 12.55
N GLN A 17 9.20 0.28 13.19
CA GLN A 17 10.45 0.22 13.97
C GLN A 17 10.27 -0.69 15.19
N GLU A 18 11.28 -1.51 15.49
CA GLU A 18 11.20 -2.57 16.50
C GLU A 18 10.66 -2.12 17.87
N GLY A 19 11.03 -0.92 18.32
CA GLY A 19 10.60 -0.38 19.61
C GLY A 19 9.10 -0.08 19.73
N ILE A 20 8.36 0.00 18.62
CA ILE A 20 6.91 0.26 18.63
C ILE A 20 6.10 -0.83 17.91
N TYR A 21 6.75 -1.90 17.42
CA TYR A 21 6.12 -2.91 16.56
C TYR A 21 4.89 -3.55 17.21
N ASP A 22 5.02 -4.05 18.44
CA ASP A 22 3.93 -4.78 19.11
C ASP A 22 2.74 -3.86 19.46
N THR A 23 3.04 -2.63 19.88
CA THR A 23 2.03 -1.59 20.13
C THR A 23 1.30 -1.22 18.84
N PHE A 24 2.03 -1.06 17.74
CA PHE A 24 1.44 -0.79 16.44
C PHE A 24 0.58 -1.95 15.96
N LEU A 25 1.09 -3.19 16.01
CA LEU A 25 0.36 -4.39 15.60
C LEU A 25 -0.97 -4.52 16.36
N THR A 26 -0.96 -4.26 17.66
CA THR A 26 -2.17 -4.29 18.50
C THR A 26 -3.21 -3.28 18.02
N LYS A 27 -2.79 -2.01 17.82
CA LYS A 27 -3.70 -0.94 17.37
C LYS A 27 -4.18 -1.15 15.93
N PHE A 28 -3.29 -1.58 15.04
CA PHE A 28 -3.61 -1.85 13.65
C PHE A 28 -4.59 -3.02 13.50
N THR A 29 -4.42 -4.05 14.33
CA THR A 29 -5.37 -5.18 14.42
C THR A 29 -6.74 -4.74 14.90
N ALA A 30 -6.82 -3.86 15.91
CA ALA A 30 -8.09 -3.30 16.36
C ALA A 30 -8.78 -2.51 15.24
N ALA A 31 -8.04 -1.67 14.51
CA ALA A 31 -8.57 -0.93 13.37
C ALA A 31 -9.06 -1.83 12.24
N ALA A 32 -8.32 -2.90 11.92
CA ALA A 32 -8.72 -3.85 10.90
C ALA A 32 -9.95 -4.68 11.29
N LYS A 33 -10.10 -5.05 12.58
CA LYS A 33 -11.32 -5.69 13.09
C LYS A 33 -12.53 -4.75 13.06
N ALA A 34 -12.34 -3.47 13.37
CA ALA A 34 -13.39 -2.46 13.24
C ALA A 34 -13.83 -2.32 11.77
N LEU A 35 -12.86 -2.27 10.84
CA LEU A 35 -13.14 -2.23 9.40
C LEU A 35 -13.88 -3.49 8.92
N ALA A 36 -13.47 -4.67 9.41
CA ALA A 36 -14.14 -5.93 9.11
C ALA A 36 -15.60 -5.94 9.59
N SER A 37 -15.88 -5.32 10.73
CA SER A 37 -17.24 -5.19 11.28
C SER A 37 -18.10 -4.21 10.48
N ALA A 38 -17.48 -3.24 9.79
CA ALA A 38 -18.13 -2.28 8.90
C ALA A 38 -18.05 -2.71 7.41
N THR A 39 -17.85 -4.00 7.15
CA THR A 39 -17.87 -4.58 5.80
C THR A 39 -19.29 -4.92 5.39
N GLY A 40 -19.74 -4.47 4.21
CA GLY A 40 -21.12 -4.67 3.80
C GLY A 40 -21.51 -3.98 2.49
N ASP A 41 -22.82 -3.87 2.25
CA ASP A 41 -23.39 -3.23 1.06
C ASP A 41 -22.90 -1.77 0.94
N PRO A 42 -22.27 -1.37 -0.18
CA PRO A 42 -21.77 -0.01 -0.37
C PRO A 42 -22.86 1.08 -0.39
N PHE A 43 -24.15 0.72 -0.52
CA PHE A 43 -25.27 1.66 -0.45
C PHE A 43 -25.75 1.90 0.99
N VAL A 44 -25.32 1.09 1.96
CA VAL A 44 -25.61 1.29 3.39
C VAL A 44 -24.63 2.31 3.97
N LYS A 45 -25.16 3.32 4.67
CA LYS A 45 -24.40 4.49 5.15
C LYS A 45 -23.30 4.11 6.15
N GLU A 46 -23.52 3.07 6.94
CA GLU A 46 -22.61 2.59 7.97
C GLU A 46 -21.46 1.73 7.39
N THR A 47 -21.57 1.31 6.13
CA THR A 47 -20.55 0.53 5.44
C THR A 47 -19.32 1.39 5.18
N GLN A 48 -18.17 0.91 5.65
CA GLN A 48 -16.86 1.53 5.39
C GLN A 48 -15.99 0.68 4.45
N HIS A 49 -16.37 -0.58 4.24
CA HIS A 49 -15.62 -1.52 3.41
C HIS A 49 -16.57 -2.32 2.51
N GLY A 50 -16.59 -1.97 1.23
CA GLY A 50 -17.40 -2.67 0.22
C GLY A 50 -16.70 -3.91 -0.38
N PRO A 51 -17.30 -4.52 -1.42
CA PRO A 51 -16.70 -5.68 -2.10
C PRO A 51 -15.56 -5.25 -3.03
N LEU A 52 -14.79 -6.22 -3.49
CA LEU A 52 -13.95 -6.08 -4.66
C LEU A 52 -14.79 -5.95 -5.93
N VAL A 53 -14.18 -5.43 -7.00
CA VAL A 53 -14.89 -5.07 -8.23
C VAL A 53 -15.50 -6.27 -8.99
N SER A 54 -14.89 -7.45 -8.91
CA SER A 54 -15.29 -8.61 -9.71
C SER A 54 -14.84 -9.94 -9.09
N GLN A 55 -15.43 -11.04 -9.57
CA GLN A 55 -15.01 -12.40 -9.24
C GLN A 55 -13.54 -12.64 -9.60
N THR A 56 -13.08 -12.18 -10.78
CA THR A 56 -11.67 -12.30 -11.18
C THR A 56 -10.73 -11.65 -10.18
N GLN A 57 -11.07 -10.46 -9.66
CA GLN A 57 -10.25 -9.83 -8.64
C GLN A 57 -10.33 -10.52 -7.29
N PHE A 58 -11.51 -11.00 -6.92
CA PHE A 58 -11.66 -11.82 -5.71
C PHE A 58 -10.76 -13.05 -5.74
N ASP A 59 -10.82 -13.83 -6.82
CA ASP A 59 -10.02 -15.06 -6.97
C ASP A 59 -8.52 -14.75 -6.98
N ARG A 60 -8.13 -13.66 -7.66
CA ARG A 60 -6.74 -13.19 -7.67
C ARG A 60 -6.26 -12.86 -6.25
N VAL A 61 -6.98 -12.02 -5.50
CA VAL A 61 -6.59 -11.65 -4.13
C VAL A 61 -6.57 -12.86 -3.20
N MET A 62 -7.57 -13.75 -3.28
CA MET A 62 -7.59 -14.99 -2.50
C MET A 62 -6.43 -15.92 -2.85
N SER A 63 -5.97 -15.94 -4.11
CA SER A 63 -4.79 -16.70 -4.52
C SER A 63 -3.50 -16.15 -3.90
N TYR A 64 -3.34 -14.82 -3.77
CA TYR A 64 -2.22 -14.21 -3.06
C TYR A 64 -2.24 -14.54 -1.57
N ILE A 65 -3.41 -14.45 -0.92
CA ILE A 65 -3.56 -14.83 0.49
C ILE A 65 -3.15 -16.29 0.70
N ARG A 66 -3.52 -17.19 -0.22
CA ARG A 66 -3.11 -18.59 -0.19
C ARG A 66 -1.60 -18.75 -0.35
N SER A 67 -0.99 -18.08 -1.33
CA SER A 67 0.47 -18.06 -1.55
C SER A 67 1.22 -17.62 -0.29
N GLY A 68 0.75 -16.55 0.37
CA GLY A 68 1.33 -16.08 1.63
C GLY A 68 1.33 -17.16 2.73
N LYS A 69 0.20 -17.87 2.89
CA LYS A 69 0.10 -19.00 3.83
C LYS A 69 1.06 -20.14 3.46
N GLU A 70 1.13 -20.49 2.18
CA GLU A 70 1.98 -21.59 1.66
C GLU A 70 3.48 -21.29 1.77
N GLU A 71 3.89 -20.03 1.60
CA GLU A 71 5.28 -19.57 1.74
C GLU A 71 5.70 -19.39 3.21
N GLY A 72 4.78 -19.58 4.16
CA GLY A 72 5.04 -19.58 5.60
C GLY A 72 4.82 -18.24 6.30
N ALA A 73 4.19 -17.25 5.64
CA ALA A 73 3.77 -16.04 6.32
C ALA A 73 2.62 -16.34 7.30
N LYS A 74 2.62 -15.63 8.43
CA LYS A 74 1.56 -15.78 9.43
C LYS A 74 0.40 -14.87 9.10
N VAL A 75 -0.79 -15.45 8.91
CA VAL A 75 -2.04 -14.68 8.89
C VAL A 75 -2.36 -14.26 10.33
N HIS A 76 -2.11 -12.99 10.65
CA HIS A 76 -2.39 -12.45 11.97
C HIS A 76 -3.90 -12.29 12.20
N ILE A 77 -4.61 -11.79 11.19
CA ILE A 77 -6.08 -11.73 11.12
C ILE A 77 -6.56 -11.79 9.67
N GLY A 78 -7.85 -12.09 9.48
CA GLY A 78 -8.48 -12.11 8.16
C GLY A 78 -8.07 -13.33 7.36
N GLY A 79 -7.77 -13.13 6.08
CA GLY A 79 -7.25 -14.15 5.19
C GLY A 79 -8.31 -15.09 4.61
N GLU A 80 -9.58 -14.71 4.73
CA GLU A 80 -10.74 -15.48 4.26
C GLU A 80 -11.80 -14.58 3.62
N ARG A 81 -12.78 -15.22 2.98
CA ARG A 81 -13.97 -14.53 2.49
C ARG A 81 -14.77 -13.91 3.64
N HIS A 82 -15.37 -12.76 3.39
CA HIS A 82 -16.37 -12.18 4.30
C HIS A 82 -17.79 -12.48 3.77
N GLY A 83 -18.63 -13.13 4.57
CA GLY A 83 -19.99 -13.49 4.17
C GLY A 83 -20.09 -14.58 3.09
N GLN A 84 -21.28 -14.74 2.51
CA GLN A 84 -21.60 -15.80 1.54
C GLN A 84 -21.94 -15.27 0.13
N GLU A 85 -22.12 -13.97 -0.03
CA GLU A 85 -22.49 -13.33 -1.29
C GLU A 85 -21.56 -12.16 -1.59
N GLY A 86 -21.51 -11.74 -2.86
CA GLY A 86 -20.60 -10.68 -3.31
C GLY A 86 -19.12 -11.05 -3.22
N PHE A 87 -18.26 -10.08 -3.55
CA PHE A 87 -16.81 -10.29 -3.67
C PHE A 87 -16.07 -9.70 -2.48
N PHE A 88 -16.51 -10.03 -1.26
CA PHE A 88 -15.95 -9.46 -0.03
C PHE A 88 -14.84 -10.33 0.55
N ILE A 89 -13.72 -9.71 0.87
CA ILE A 89 -12.58 -10.34 1.54
C ILE A 89 -12.37 -9.64 2.88
N GLN A 90 -12.07 -10.43 3.92
CA GLN A 90 -11.76 -9.87 5.24
C GLN A 90 -10.49 -9.01 5.16
N PRO A 91 -10.46 -7.82 5.80
CA PRO A 91 -9.20 -7.10 6.01
C PRO A 91 -8.14 -8.02 6.61
N THR A 92 -7.03 -8.19 5.90
CA THR A 92 -6.03 -9.22 6.17
C THR A 92 -4.71 -8.58 6.56
N ILE A 93 -4.11 -9.08 7.64
CA ILE A 93 -2.77 -8.68 8.08
C ILE A 93 -1.87 -9.91 8.09
N PHE A 94 -0.78 -9.84 7.35
CA PHE A 94 0.32 -10.78 7.43
C PHE A 94 1.43 -10.25 8.35
N THR A 95 1.98 -11.14 9.17
CA THR A 95 3.21 -10.94 9.95
C THR A 95 4.18 -12.08 9.64
N ASP A 96 5.40 -12.00 10.17
CA ASP A 96 6.46 -13.02 9.96
C ASP A 96 6.74 -13.25 8.46
N VAL A 97 6.66 -12.16 7.68
CA VAL A 97 6.90 -12.16 6.23
C VAL A 97 8.39 -12.05 5.92
N LYS A 98 8.79 -12.55 4.76
CA LYS A 98 10.16 -12.48 4.24
C LYS A 98 10.21 -11.71 2.92
N PRO A 99 11.31 -11.01 2.60
CA PRO A 99 11.41 -10.18 1.40
C PRO A 99 11.07 -10.93 0.11
N GLU A 100 11.50 -12.18 -0.04
CA GLU A 100 11.31 -13.00 -1.24
C GLU A 100 9.87 -13.50 -1.44
N MET A 101 8.99 -13.31 -0.46
CA MET A 101 7.62 -13.80 -0.56
C MET A 101 6.82 -13.06 -1.64
N LYS A 102 5.97 -13.79 -2.35
CA LYS A 102 5.14 -13.26 -3.43
C LYS A 102 4.23 -12.12 -2.95
N ILE A 103 3.69 -12.24 -1.74
CA ILE A 103 2.83 -11.20 -1.12
C ILE A 103 3.58 -9.91 -0.74
N ILE A 104 4.92 -9.93 -0.78
CA ILE A 104 5.77 -8.75 -0.56
C ILE A 104 6.23 -8.15 -1.88
N GLN A 105 6.54 -9.01 -2.86
CA GLN A 105 7.11 -8.60 -4.14
C GLN A 105 6.06 -8.15 -5.17
N GLU A 106 4.85 -8.69 -5.13
CA GLU A 106 3.82 -8.44 -6.14
C GLU A 106 2.65 -7.61 -5.61
N GLU A 107 2.01 -6.86 -6.51
CA GLU A 107 0.78 -6.12 -6.21
C GLU A 107 -0.43 -7.05 -6.08
N ILE A 108 -0.97 -7.11 -4.85
CA ILE A 108 -2.17 -7.88 -4.51
C ILE A 108 -3.45 -7.17 -4.97
N PHE A 109 -3.52 -5.85 -4.81
CA PHE A 109 -4.67 -5.00 -5.15
C PHE A 109 -5.97 -5.35 -4.39
N GLY A 110 -5.84 -5.69 -3.11
CA GLY A 110 -6.95 -6.03 -2.21
C GLY A 110 -6.66 -5.60 -0.77
N PRO A 111 -7.54 -5.90 0.19
CA PRO A 111 -7.43 -5.42 1.57
C PRO A 111 -6.42 -6.25 2.39
N VAL A 112 -5.20 -6.36 1.90
CA VAL A 112 -4.12 -7.19 2.45
C VAL A 112 -2.91 -6.31 2.74
N ALA A 113 -2.45 -6.33 3.99
CA ALA A 113 -1.24 -5.63 4.44
C ALA A 113 -0.22 -6.62 4.98
N ALA A 114 1.07 -6.36 4.76
CA ALA A 114 2.17 -7.06 5.40
C ALA A 114 2.90 -6.13 6.37
N LEU A 115 3.05 -6.56 7.63
CA LEU A 115 3.77 -5.83 8.67
C LEU A 115 5.21 -6.35 8.80
N ILE A 116 6.16 -5.48 8.50
CA ILE A 116 7.59 -5.79 8.45
C ILE A 116 8.27 -5.01 9.59
N LYS A 117 9.03 -5.72 10.43
CA LYS A 117 9.80 -5.11 11.52
C LYS A 117 11.15 -4.63 10.97
N PHE A 118 11.59 -3.43 11.34
CA PHE A 118 12.92 -2.92 11.02
C PHE A 118 13.62 -2.33 12.26
N LYS A 119 14.95 -2.19 12.18
CA LYS A 119 15.78 -1.70 13.28
C LYS A 119 16.35 -0.30 13.01
N THR A 120 17.07 -0.16 11.90
CA THR A 120 17.78 1.09 11.55
C THR A 120 17.13 1.83 10.39
N GLU A 121 17.52 3.10 10.20
CA GLU A 121 17.07 3.93 9.08
C GLU A 121 17.59 3.35 7.76
N GLU A 122 18.82 2.83 7.76
CA GLU A 122 19.48 2.23 6.62
C GLU A 122 18.76 0.94 6.17
N ASP A 123 18.45 0.04 7.12
CA ASP A 123 17.77 -1.23 6.81
C ASP A 123 16.41 -1.01 6.14
N VAL A 124 15.64 -0.01 6.62
CA VAL A 124 14.29 0.26 6.09
C VAL A 124 14.35 0.93 4.72
N ILE A 125 15.34 1.79 4.47
CA ILE A 125 15.53 2.39 3.14
C ILE A 125 15.88 1.31 2.12
N GLU A 126 16.84 0.43 2.46
CA GLU A 126 17.22 -0.69 1.59
C GLU A 126 16.03 -1.61 1.30
N SER A 127 15.34 -2.06 2.35
CA SER A 127 14.18 -2.97 2.22
C SER A 127 13.00 -2.33 1.49
N ALA A 128 12.76 -1.04 1.68
CA ALA A 128 11.68 -0.33 1.00
C ALA A 128 11.99 -0.14 -0.49
N ASN A 129 13.25 0.09 -0.86
CA ASN A 129 13.69 0.23 -2.25
C ASN A 129 13.89 -1.13 -2.95
N ASP A 130 14.02 -2.24 -2.21
CA ASP A 130 14.06 -3.61 -2.75
C ASP A 130 12.69 -4.05 -3.28
N THR A 131 12.36 -3.50 -4.45
CA THR A 131 11.16 -3.77 -5.23
C THR A 131 11.35 -3.24 -6.65
N VAL A 132 10.67 -3.87 -7.60
CA VAL A 132 10.61 -3.38 -9.00
C VAL A 132 9.68 -2.16 -9.15
N TYR A 133 8.89 -1.84 -8.13
CA TYR A 133 7.94 -0.73 -8.11
C TYR A 133 8.54 0.54 -7.47
N GLY A 134 7.93 1.68 -7.72
CA GLY A 134 8.37 2.98 -7.18
C GLY A 134 7.29 4.04 -7.31
N LEU A 135 6.03 3.70 -7.06
CA LEU A 135 4.94 4.65 -7.29
C LEU A 135 4.86 5.72 -6.19
N ALA A 136 4.67 5.29 -4.94
CA ALA A 136 4.57 6.22 -3.82
C ALA A 136 5.04 5.60 -2.50
N CYS A 137 5.39 6.45 -1.53
CA CYS A 137 5.77 6.05 -0.18
C CYS A 137 5.16 6.98 0.88
N HIS A 138 5.06 6.48 2.11
CA HIS A 138 4.58 7.22 3.27
C HIS A 138 5.58 7.11 4.41
N VAL A 139 5.99 8.23 4.98
CA VAL A 139 6.96 8.30 6.08
C VAL A 139 6.32 8.97 7.28
N PHE A 140 6.26 8.24 8.40
CA PHE A 140 5.70 8.74 9.67
C PHE A 140 6.80 8.87 10.72
N SER A 141 7.06 10.08 11.19
CA SER A 141 8.07 10.36 12.22
C SER A 141 7.85 11.75 12.81
N GLU A 142 7.96 11.88 14.14
CA GLU A 142 7.97 13.17 14.83
C GLU A 142 9.27 13.95 14.58
N ASN A 143 10.37 13.24 14.29
CA ASN A 143 11.60 13.86 13.82
C ASN A 143 11.48 14.18 12.33
N LEU A 144 11.24 15.45 11.99
CA LEU A 144 11.05 15.92 10.62
C LEU A 144 12.32 15.80 9.77
N SER A 145 13.50 16.07 10.33
CA SER A 145 14.76 15.93 9.60
C SER A 145 14.98 14.48 9.15
N ARG A 146 14.71 13.52 10.05
CA ARG A 146 14.71 12.10 9.69
C ARG A 146 13.65 11.79 8.63
N ALA A 147 12.43 12.27 8.81
CA ALA A 147 11.35 12.01 7.87
C ALA A 147 11.70 12.47 6.44
N LEU A 148 12.27 13.66 6.31
CA LEU A 148 12.70 14.22 5.02
C LEU A 148 13.90 13.45 4.45
N ARG A 149 14.92 13.11 5.25
CA ARG A 149 16.05 12.29 4.78
C ARG A 149 15.58 10.95 4.21
N VAL A 150 14.72 10.24 4.94
CA VAL A 150 14.15 8.96 4.48
C VAL A 150 13.32 9.18 3.22
N ALA A 151 12.44 10.19 3.20
CA ALA A 151 11.62 10.48 2.02
C ALA A 151 12.46 10.75 0.76
N HIS A 152 13.61 11.45 0.89
CA HIS A 152 14.54 11.69 -0.21
C HIS A 152 15.32 10.46 -0.66
N ALA A 153 15.54 9.49 0.24
CA ALA A 153 16.28 8.27 -0.06
C ALA A 153 15.39 7.16 -0.66
N LEU A 154 14.07 7.27 -0.54
CA LEU A 154 13.12 6.32 -1.11
C LEU A 154 12.90 6.60 -2.60
N GLU A 155 13.01 5.55 -3.41
CA GLU A 155 12.85 5.59 -4.87
C GLU A 155 11.37 5.53 -5.26
N ALA A 156 10.63 6.58 -4.90
CA ALA A 156 9.21 6.72 -5.19
C ALA A 156 8.90 8.06 -5.84
N GLY A 157 7.96 8.09 -6.79
CA GLY A 157 7.60 9.35 -7.45
C GLY A 157 6.72 10.28 -6.64
N SER A 158 6.14 9.81 -5.53
CA SER A 158 5.47 10.65 -4.53
C SER A 158 5.80 10.18 -3.12
N ALA A 159 6.19 11.11 -2.25
CA ALA A 159 6.49 10.83 -0.85
C ALA A 159 5.60 11.69 0.06
N TRP A 160 4.81 11.04 0.91
CA TRP A 160 3.98 11.72 1.90
C TRP A 160 4.61 11.63 3.29
N VAL A 161 4.85 12.78 3.92
CA VAL A 161 5.42 12.85 5.28
C VAL A 161 4.30 13.19 6.27
N ASN A 162 4.06 12.30 7.24
CA ASN A 162 3.03 12.42 8.27
C ASN A 162 1.60 12.61 7.74
N CYS A 163 1.35 12.22 6.50
CA CYS A 163 0.04 12.18 5.87
C CYS A 163 -0.07 10.99 4.91
N ALA A 164 -1.26 10.73 4.39
CA ALA A 164 -1.47 9.65 3.43
C ALA A 164 -2.47 10.05 2.34
N GLN A 165 -2.10 9.74 1.10
CA GLN A 165 -2.95 9.86 -0.09
C GLN A 165 -3.54 11.26 -0.28
N THR A 166 -2.78 12.28 0.10
CA THR A 166 -3.13 13.67 -0.17
C THR A 166 -2.66 14.00 -1.58
N THR A 167 -3.60 14.18 -2.50
CA THR A 167 -3.33 14.54 -3.89
C THR A 167 -3.86 15.94 -4.18
N ASP A 168 -3.18 16.66 -5.06
CA ASP A 168 -3.58 17.96 -5.55
C ASP A 168 -3.38 18.00 -7.07
N LYS A 169 -4.28 18.68 -7.79
CA LYS A 169 -4.21 18.78 -9.26
C LYS A 169 -2.95 19.52 -9.73
N ALA A 170 -2.37 20.37 -8.89
CA ALA A 170 -1.14 21.10 -9.16
C ALA A 170 0.14 20.29 -8.87
N VAL A 171 0.04 19.16 -8.16
CA VAL A 171 1.20 18.35 -7.78
C VAL A 171 1.34 17.19 -8.76
N PRO A 172 2.49 17.02 -9.44
CA PRO A 172 2.70 15.93 -10.38
C PRO A 172 2.69 14.56 -9.66
N PHE A 173 2.18 13.56 -10.34
CA PHE A 173 2.09 12.19 -9.86
C PHE A 173 2.57 11.22 -10.94
N GLY A 174 3.34 10.21 -10.55
CA GLY A 174 3.84 9.18 -11.46
C GLY A 174 4.90 8.33 -10.78
N GLY A 175 5.29 7.23 -11.41
CA GLY A 175 6.18 6.24 -10.81
C GLY A 175 7.66 6.42 -11.13
N TYR A 176 8.47 5.69 -10.35
CA TYR A 176 9.82 5.26 -10.67
C TYR A 176 9.78 3.78 -11.10
N LYS A 177 10.87 3.30 -11.71
CA LYS A 177 11.07 1.89 -12.09
C LYS A 177 9.91 1.36 -12.95
N GLN A 178 9.38 0.19 -12.62
CA GLN A 178 8.26 -0.42 -13.37
C GLN A 178 6.89 0.18 -13.00
N SER A 179 6.83 1.15 -12.07
CA SER A 179 5.58 1.88 -11.78
C SER A 179 5.23 2.94 -12.81
N GLY A 180 6.03 3.09 -13.87
CA GLY A 180 5.72 3.92 -15.03
C GLY A 180 6.80 4.95 -15.35
N PHE A 181 6.59 5.65 -16.47
CA PHE A 181 7.42 6.74 -16.96
C PHE A 181 6.53 7.95 -17.26
N GLY A 182 7.09 9.16 -17.13
CA GLY A 182 6.34 10.40 -17.24
C GLY A 182 5.60 10.78 -15.96
N ARG A 183 4.83 11.87 -16.01
CA ARG A 183 4.04 12.38 -14.90
C ARG A 183 2.67 12.82 -15.41
N GLU A 184 1.64 12.51 -14.64
CA GLU A 184 0.30 13.08 -14.76
C GLU A 184 0.09 14.14 -13.67
N LEU A 185 -0.95 14.96 -13.79
CA LEU A 185 -1.18 16.15 -12.95
C LEU A 185 -0.03 17.18 -13.00
N GLY A 186 -0.25 18.32 -12.34
CA GLY A 186 0.68 19.45 -12.36
C GLY A 186 0.97 19.98 -13.77
N GLU A 187 1.97 20.85 -13.88
CA GLU A 187 2.42 21.35 -15.19
C GLU A 187 3.13 20.27 -16.01
N TYR A 188 3.79 19.31 -15.35
CA TYR A 188 4.53 18.21 -15.98
C TYR A 188 3.64 17.35 -16.89
N ALA A 189 2.35 17.21 -16.59
CA ALA A 189 1.42 16.48 -17.46
C ALA A 189 1.29 17.13 -18.84
N LEU A 190 1.38 18.46 -18.93
CA LEU A 190 1.25 19.18 -20.19
C LEU A 190 2.39 18.83 -21.15
N GLU A 191 3.60 18.63 -20.64
CA GLU A 191 4.78 18.23 -21.43
C GLU A 191 4.56 16.94 -22.22
N THR A 192 3.68 16.06 -21.74
CA THR A 192 3.34 14.80 -22.42
C THR A 192 2.53 15.02 -23.69
N TYR A 193 1.85 16.17 -23.82
CA TYR A 193 0.92 16.48 -24.92
C TYR A 193 1.40 17.60 -25.84
N VAL A 194 2.59 18.15 -25.61
CA VAL A 194 3.17 19.24 -26.43
C VAL A 194 4.49 18.81 -27.06
N PHE A 195 4.85 19.44 -28.18
CA PHE A 195 6.16 19.29 -28.80
C PHE A 195 6.83 20.66 -28.93
N PHE A 196 8.09 20.76 -28.52
CA PHE A 196 8.85 22.01 -28.61
C PHE A 196 9.47 22.15 -30.00
N MET A 197 9.04 23.18 -30.75
CA MET A 197 9.67 23.56 -32.02
C MET A 197 10.66 24.69 -31.78
N SER A 198 11.94 24.46 -32.04
CA SER A 198 12.94 25.54 -32.12
C SER A 198 12.85 26.21 -33.48
N GLY A 199 12.57 27.51 -33.53
CA GLY A 199 12.58 28.28 -34.78
C GLY A 199 14.01 28.43 -35.32
N THR A 200 14.26 27.91 -36.52
CA THR A 200 15.35 28.37 -37.40
C THR A 200 14.89 29.56 -38.21
#